data_AF-V4BW67-F1
#
_entry.id   AF-V4BW67-F1
#
_cell.length_a   1.000
_cell.length_b   1.000
_cell.length_c   1.000
_cell.angle_alpha   90.00
_cell.angle_beta   90.00
_cell.angle_gamma   90.00
#
_symmetry.space_group_name_H-M   'P 1'
#
loop_
_entity.id
_entity.type
_entity.pdbx_description
1 polymer ?
#
loop_
_entity_poly.entity_id
_entity_poly.type
_entity_poly.pdbx_seq_one_letter_code
_entity_poly.pdbx_strand_id
1 'polypeptide(L)'
;MWLSKDKAIESNINGELLTEHGDLIDYVDKCNPKHHNSCGGDKCCLKESLTYTPETAVGPMPRYRISCQPRGVKGKPCFVHKDSVEVCPCAKNMFCVPGVLHYLGTCYPK
;
A
#
# COMPACT_ATOMS: atom_id res chain seq x y z
N MET A 1 -10.57 12.67 -18.99
CA MET A 1 -11.07 11.28 -18.89
C MET A 1 -9.95 10.34 -19.33
N TRP A 2 -9.05 9.96 -18.41
CA TRP A 2 -7.92 9.06 -18.71
C TRP A 2 -7.76 8.09 -17.53
N LEU A 3 -8.38 6.92 -17.64
CA LEU A 3 -7.98 5.70 -16.96
C LEU A 3 -6.98 5.03 -17.90
N SER A 4 -5.68 5.26 -17.71
CA SER A 4 -4.67 4.53 -18.46
C SER A 4 -4.71 3.06 -18.05
N LYS A 5 -4.98 2.23 -19.05
CA LYS A 5 -4.88 0.78 -19.06
C LYS A 5 -3.49 0.34 -18.59
N ASP A 6 -3.34 -0.03 -17.32
CA ASP A 6 -2.27 -0.92 -16.89
C ASP A 6 -2.76 -1.80 -15.74
N LYS A 7 -3.41 -2.90 -16.17
CA LYS A 7 -3.60 -4.17 -15.47
C LYS A 7 -4.51 -4.19 -14.24
N ALA A 8 -5.77 -4.45 -14.60
CA ALA A 8 -6.77 -5.29 -13.93
C ALA A 8 -7.20 -4.90 -12.51
N ILE A 9 -8.28 -4.13 -12.50
CA ILE A 9 -9.26 -4.13 -11.43
C ILE A 9 -10.57 -4.49 -12.13
N GLU A 10 -11.01 -5.74 -12.01
CA GLU A 10 -12.33 -6.14 -12.49
C GLU A 10 -13.35 -5.93 -11.37
N SER A 11 -14.49 -5.34 -11.72
CA SER A 11 -15.64 -5.23 -10.81
C SER A 11 -16.47 -6.50 -10.96
N ASN A 12 -16.74 -7.20 -9.87
CA ASN A 12 -17.65 -8.35 -9.89
C ASN A 12 -19.11 -7.87 -10.04
N ILE A 13 -20.05 -8.80 -10.28
CA ILE A 13 -21.51 -8.57 -10.40
C ILE A 13 -22.14 -7.87 -9.20
N ASN A 14 -21.45 -7.84 -8.05
CA ASN A 14 -21.86 -7.14 -6.82
C ASN A 14 -21.25 -5.74 -6.67
N GLY A 15 -20.47 -5.25 -7.65
CA GLY A 15 -19.80 -3.96 -7.59
C GLY A 15 -18.47 -3.94 -6.81
N GLU A 16 -18.04 -5.07 -6.27
CA GLU A 16 -16.78 -5.21 -5.52
C GLU A 16 -15.58 -5.23 -6.47
N LEU A 17 -14.50 -4.53 -6.10
CA LEU A 17 -13.26 -4.47 -6.87
C LEU A 17 -12.37 -5.64 -6.45
N LEU A 18 -11.89 -6.40 -7.43
CA LEU A 18 -11.01 -7.55 -7.19
C LEU A 18 -9.60 -7.32 -7.77
N THR A 19 -8.59 -7.91 -7.14
CA THR A 19 -7.24 -8.04 -7.74
C THR A 19 -7.27 -9.07 -8.89
N GLU A 20 -6.20 -9.14 -9.70
CA GLU A 20 -5.99 -10.22 -10.70
C GLU A 20 -6.03 -11.63 -10.10
N HIS A 21 -5.83 -11.77 -8.78
CA HIS A 21 -5.86 -13.05 -8.08
C HIS A 21 -7.21 -13.32 -7.39
N GLY A 22 -8.22 -12.46 -7.60
CA GLY A 22 -9.56 -12.61 -7.03
C GLY A 22 -9.70 -12.11 -5.59
N ASP A 23 -8.73 -11.35 -5.08
CA ASP A 23 -8.80 -10.81 -3.70
C ASP A 23 -9.68 -9.57 -3.64
N LEU A 24 -10.45 -9.43 -2.56
CA LEU A 24 -11.33 -8.29 -2.33
C LEU A 24 -10.57 -7.00 -2.05
N ILE A 25 -10.96 -5.92 -2.72
CA ILE A 25 -10.44 -4.56 -2.47
C ILE A 25 -11.56 -3.72 -1.87
N ASP A 26 -11.33 -3.24 -0.66
CA ASP A 26 -12.33 -2.51 0.13
C ASP A 26 -12.42 -1.03 -0.21
N TYR A 27 -11.28 -0.43 -0.56
CA TYR A 27 -11.17 1.00 -0.81
C TYR A 27 -9.98 1.28 -1.71
N VAL A 28 -10.21 2.10 -2.74
CA VAL A 28 -9.21 2.52 -3.73
C VAL A 28 -9.20 4.04 -3.78
N ASP A 29 -8.20 4.68 -3.18
CA ASP A 29 -7.83 6.03 -3.60
C ASP A 29 -7.29 5.98 -5.03
N LYS A 30 -7.46 7.06 -5.80
CA LYS A 30 -6.95 7.20 -7.18
C LYS A 30 -5.42 7.32 -7.19
N CYS A 31 -4.72 6.31 -6.70
CA CYS A 31 -3.28 6.23 -6.67
C CYS A 31 -2.82 4.87 -7.20
N ASN A 32 -1.61 4.84 -7.75
CA ASN A 32 -1.01 3.61 -8.29
C ASN A 32 -0.12 2.98 -7.21
N PRO A 33 -0.48 1.79 -6.67
CA PRO A 33 0.30 1.15 -5.61
C PRO A 33 1.68 0.68 -6.06
N LYS A 34 1.94 0.56 -7.37
CA LYS A 34 3.29 0.30 -7.92
C LYS A 34 4.17 1.56 -7.93
N HIS A 35 3.57 2.73 -7.71
CA HIS A 35 4.26 4.01 -7.70
C HIS A 35 3.90 4.80 -6.45
N HIS A 36 4.78 4.72 -5.44
CA HIS A 36 4.62 5.44 -4.18
C HIS A 36 4.34 6.94 -4.38
N ASN A 37 4.87 7.60 -5.43
CA ASN A 37 4.67 9.03 -5.65
C ASN A 37 3.33 9.44 -6.29
N SER A 38 2.41 8.50 -6.53
CA SER A 38 1.16 8.77 -7.26
C SER A 38 0.13 9.62 -6.50
N CYS A 39 0.26 9.77 -5.18
CA CYS A 39 -0.66 10.53 -4.33
C CYS A 39 -0.40 12.05 -4.27
N GLY A 40 0.71 12.52 -4.86
CA GLY A 40 1.14 13.92 -4.74
C GLY A 40 1.57 14.32 -3.32
N GLY A 41 2.23 15.48 -3.19
CA GLY A 41 2.70 16.01 -1.90
C GLY A 41 3.75 15.13 -1.20
N ASP A 42 3.66 15.04 0.13
CA ASP A 42 4.48 14.15 0.99
C ASP A 42 3.71 12.87 1.38
N LYS A 43 2.85 12.40 0.48
CA LYS A 43 2.09 11.15 0.65
C LYS A 43 2.66 10.05 -0.24
N CYS A 44 2.37 8.81 0.12
CA CYS A 44 2.64 7.62 -0.66
C CYS A 44 1.37 6.82 -0.95
N CYS A 45 1.32 6.13 -2.08
CA CYS A 45 0.28 5.14 -2.33
C CYS A 45 0.66 3.81 -1.67
N LEU A 46 -0.18 3.38 -0.72
CA LEU A 46 0.02 2.19 0.09
C LEU A 46 -1.02 1.13 -0.28
N LYS A 47 -0.60 -0.14 -0.38
CA LYS A 47 -1.47 -1.32 -0.47
C LYS A 47 -1.39 -2.06 0.86
N GLU A 48 -2.38 -1.83 1.72
CA GLU A 48 -2.47 -2.49 3.03
C GLU A 48 -3.15 -3.86 2.88
N SER A 49 -2.46 -4.91 3.32
CA SER A 49 -2.98 -6.26 3.46
C SER A 49 -3.88 -6.32 4.70
N LEU A 50 -5.15 -6.63 4.51
CA LEU A 50 -6.16 -6.82 5.54
C LEU A 50 -6.66 -8.26 5.50
N THR A 51 -7.27 -8.70 6.59
CA THR A 51 -8.01 -9.96 6.63
C THR A 51 -9.44 -9.66 7.03
N TYR A 52 -10.38 -10.36 6.43
CA TYR A 52 -11.78 -10.34 6.84
C TYR A 52 -12.29 -11.77 6.92
N THR A 53 -13.19 -12.04 7.85
CA THR A 53 -13.83 -13.35 7.97
C THR A 53 -15.29 -13.18 7.63
N PRO A 54 -15.75 -13.60 6.44
CA PRO A 54 -17.17 -13.58 6.12
C PRO A 54 -17.92 -14.54 7.05
N GLU A 55 -19.15 -14.17 7.44
CA GLU A 55 -20.00 -15.02 8.27
C GLU A 55 -20.30 -16.40 7.62
N THR A 56 -20.17 -16.47 6.29
CA THR A 56 -20.48 -17.66 5.48
C THR A 56 -19.27 -18.52 5.11
N ALA A 57 -18.03 -18.10 5.44
CA ALA A 57 -16.83 -18.80 5.00
C ALA A 57 -16.05 -19.46 6.14
N VAL A 58 -15.33 -20.53 5.78
CA VAL A 58 -14.40 -21.22 6.68
C VAL A 58 -13.05 -20.49 6.66
N GLY A 59 -12.90 -19.50 7.54
CA GLY A 59 -11.61 -18.86 7.82
C GLY A 59 -11.43 -17.45 7.25
N PRO A 60 -10.34 -16.75 7.65
CA PRO A 60 -10.04 -15.40 7.19
C PRO A 60 -9.64 -15.40 5.71
N MET A 61 -10.28 -14.53 4.95
CA MET A 61 -9.97 -14.26 3.56
C MET A 61 -9.14 -12.97 3.43
N PRO A 62 -8.23 -12.90 2.44
CA PRO A 62 -7.44 -11.70 2.20
C PRO A 62 -8.32 -10.57 1.65
N ARG A 63 -8.05 -9.36 2.13
CA ARG A 63 -8.62 -8.11 1.63
C ARG A 63 -7.50 -7.09 1.47
N TYR A 64 -7.64 -6.17 0.53
CA TYR A 64 -6.67 -5.10 0.36
C TYR A 64 -7.32 -3.73 0.44
N ARG A 65 -6.57 -2.77 0.95
CA ARG A 65 -6.92 -1.35 0.90
C ARG A 65 -5.81 -0.60 0.19
N ILE A 66 -6.16 0.11 -0.89
CA ILE A 66 -5.25 0.99 -1.61
C ILE A 66 -5.57 2.42 -1.20
N SER A 67 -4.63 3.10 -0.54
CA SER A 67 -4.89 4.46 -0.04
C SER A 67 -3.66 5.36 -0.07
N CYS A 68 -3.91 6.67 -0.07
CA CYS A 68 -2.86 7.68 0.01
C CYS A 68 -2.51 8.01 1.46
N GLN A 69 -1.42 7.44 1.94
CA GLN A 69 -0.94 7.60 3.31
C GLN A 69 0.22 8.61 3.39
N PRO A 70 0.42 9.31 4.52
CA PRO A 70 1.59 10.16 4.69
C PRO A 70 2.89 9.35 4.66
N ARG A 71 3.96 9.93 4.11
CA ARG A 71 5.30 9.34 4.17
C ARG A 71 5.79 9.20 5.62
N GLY A 72 6.74 8.28 5.82
CA GLY A 72 7.29 7.99 7.14
C GLY A 72 8.00 9.20 7.74
N VAL A 73 7.60 9.59 8.95
CA VAL A 73 8.23 10.63 9.76
C VAL A 73 9.23 10.03 10.76
N LYS A 74 9.95 10.87 11.52
CA LYS A 74 10.93 10.42 12.52
C LYS A 74 10.36 9.31 13.42
N GLY A 75 11.09 8.20 13.54
CA GLY A 75 10.69 7.06 14.38
C GLY A 75 9.72 6.08 13.70
N LYS A 76 9.23 6.35 12.49
CA LYS A 76 8.41 5.39 11.73
C LYS A 76 9.29 4.34 11.05
N PRO A 77 8.78 3.09 10.93
CA PRO A 77 9.49 2.04 10.21
C PRO A 77 9.58 2.36 8.71
N CYS A 78 10.63 1.87 8.07
CA CYS A 78 10.86 1.99 6.63
C CYS A 78 11.61 0.75 6.12
N PHE A 79 11.48 0.42 4.83
CA PHE A 79 12.28 -0.63 4.22
C PHE A 79 13.53 -0.04 3.56
N VAL A 80 14.69 -0.67 3.79
CA VAL A 80 16.00 -0.14 3.36
C VAL A 80 16.26 -0.41 1.88
N HIS A 81 15.85 -1.59 1.38
CA HIS A 81 16.26 -2.11 0.07
C HIS A 81 15.10 -2.42 -0.89
N LYS A 82 13.85 -2.15 -0.49
CA LYS A 82 12.69 -2.56 -1.28
C LYS A 82 11.62 -1.48 -1.25
N ASP A 83 11.07 -1.18 -2.42
CA ASP A 83 9.77 -0.53 -2.55
C ASP A 83 8.70 -1.52 -2.08
N SER A 84 8.53 -1.63 -0.76
CA SER A 84 7.42 -2.37 -0.20
C SER A 84 6.16 -1.54 -0.36
N VAL A 85 5.16 -2.13 -0.99
CA VAL A 85 3.83 -1.53 -1.12
C VAL A 85 3.07 -1.49 0.21
N GLU A 86 3.60 -2.13 1.26
CA GLU A 86 2.97 -2.25 2.58
C GLU A 86 3.46 -1.19 3.58
N VAL A 87 4.55 -0.47 3.29
CA VAL A 87 5.05 0.62 4.16
C VAL A 87 5.49 1.81 3.31
N CYS A 88 4.97 2.99 3.62
CA CYS A 88 5.40 4.21 2.93
C CYS A 88 6.90 4.50 3.18
N PRO A 89 7.63 4.94 2.14
CA PRO A 89 9.01 5.41 2.32
C PRO A 89 9.06 6.64 3.24
N CYS A 90 10.23 6.93 3.79
CA CYS A 90 10.44 8.15 4.59
C CYS A 90 10.12 9.42 3.79
N ALA A 91 9.80 10.50 4.49
CA ALA A 91 9.65 11.83 3.91
C ALA A 91 10.92 12.24 3.14
N LYS A 92 10.79 13.12 2.15
CA LYS A 92 11.91 13.51 1.25
C LYS A 92 13.15 14.05 1.99
N ASN A 93 12.94 14.64 3.17
CA ASN A 93 13.98 15.21 4.04
C ASN A 93 14.40 14.26 5.17
N MET A 94 14.21 12.96 4.99
CA MET A 94 14.60 11.92 5.96
C MET A 94 15.40 10.81 5.28
N PHE A 95 16.21 10.10 6.06
CA PHE A 95 16.88 8.85 5.69
C PHE A 95 16.27 7.67 6.43
N CYS A 96 16.20 6.52 5.76
CA CYS A 96 15.90 5.24 6.39
C CYS A 96 17.20 4.66 6.97
N VAL A 97 17.34 4.65 8.29
CA VAL A 97 18.51 4.08 8.97
C VAL A 97 18.24 2.59 9.24
N PRO A 98 19.06 1.66 8.72
CA PRO A 98 18.87 0.23 8.94
C PRO A 98 18.86 -0.14 10.42
N GLY A 99 17.93 -1.00 10.83
CA GLY A 99 17.92 -1.60 12.16
C GLY A 99 18.71 -2.91 12.20
N VAL A 100 18.52 -3.68 13.29
CA VAL A 100 19.12 -5.01 13.47
C VAL A 100 18.72 -5.98 12.35
N LEU A 101 17.49 -5.83 11.85
CA LEU A 101 17.03 -6.51 10.65
C LEU A 101 17.41 -5.65 9.45
N HIS A 102 18.45 -6.02 8.70
CA HIS A 102 19.02 -5.23 7.59
C HIS A 102 18.02 -4.76 6.51
N TYR A 103 16.83 -5.36 6.43
CA TYR A 103 15.76 -4.97 5.50
C TYR A 103 14.78 -3.95 6.08
N LEU A 104 14.72 -3.81 7.41
CA LEU A 104 13.83 -2.89 8.12
C LEU A 104 14.66 -1.83 8.85
N GLY A 105 14.33 -0.58 8.61
CA GLY A 105 14.94 0.58 9.24
C GLY A 105 13.94 1.48 9.93
N THR A 106 14.43 2.60 10.39
CA THR A 106 13.64 3.68 10.99
C THR A 106 13.97 5.00 10.33
N CYS A 107 12.97 5.83 10.08
CA CYS A 107 13.16 7.15 9.50
C CYS A 107 13.80 8.11 10.50
N TYR A 108 14.85 8.81 10.07
CA TYR A 108 15.52 9.90 10.79
C TYR A 108 15.67 11.12 9.90
N PRO A 109 15.72 12.34 10.47
CA PRO A 109 16.09 13.53 9.72
C PRO A 109 17.43 13.33 9.00
N LYS A 110 17.53 13.88 7.79
CA LYS A 110 18.82 13.96 7.09
C LYS A 110 19.84 14.79 7.86
#